data_AF-M0GES3-F1
#
_entry.id   AF-M0GES3-F1
#
_cell.length_a   1.000
_cell.length_b   1.000
_cell.length_c   1.000
_cell.angle_alpha   90.00
_cell.angle_beta   90.00
_cell.angle_gamma   90.00
#
_symmetry.space_group_name_H-M   'P 1'
#
loop_
_entity.id
_entity.type
_entity.pdbx_description
1 polymer ?
#
loop_
_entity_poly.entity_id
_entity_poly.type
_entity_poly.pdbx_seq_one_letter_code
_entity_poly.pdbx_strand_id
1 'polypeptide(L)'
;MTIKHDGLDVSWLGYATVRIESPDGFVVYFDPGRYGVLDDYYARDGDLILVTHNHHYDSDAIEQVADADATVVAFEGVDAATIDRDVVPVEDLPYETVRVDEEAHLTVGEVDVWSLPAFNDPDGPHLRDGDV
;
A
#
# COMPACT_ATOMS: atom_id res chain seq x y z
N MET A 1 -3.32 -12.05 11.69
CA MET A 1 -4.58 -12.24 12.46
C MET A 1 -5.73 -11.76 11.60
N THR A 2 -6.82 -12.53 11.48
CA THR A 2 -7.98 -12.15 10.65
C THR A 2 -9.21 -11.89 11.51
N ILE A 3 -9.93 -10.82 11.20
CA ILE A 3 -11.24 -10.49 11.78
C ILE A 3 -12.28 -10.36 10.66
N LYS A 4 -13.55 -10.66 10.99
CA LYS A 4 -14.69 -10.41 10.09
C LYS A 4 -15.44 -9.17 10.54
N HIS A 5 -15.72 -8.25 9.63
CA HIS A 5 -16.52 -7.05 9.89
C HIS A 5 -17.37 -6.71 8.68
N ASP A 6 -18.69 -6.66 8.86
CA ASP A 6 -19.65 -6.29 7.81
C ASP A 6 -19.46 -7.04 6.47
N GLY A 7 -19.08 -8.33 6.56
CA GLY A 7 -18.82 -9.19 5.41
C GLY A 7 -17.37 -9.18 4.92
N LEU A 8 -16.56 -8.21 5.34
CA LEU A 8 -15.14 -8.10 5.01
C LEU A 8 -14.29 -9.03 5.87
N ASP A 9 -13.31 -9.69 5.25
CA ASP A 9 -12.22 -10.38 5.94
C ASP A 9 -10.99 -9.48 6.00
N VAL A 10 -10.68 -8.97 7.20
CA VAL A 10 -9.54 -8.05 7.42
C VAL A 10 -8.43 -8.80 8.13
N SER A 11 -7.29 -8.97 7.45
CA SER A 11 -6.11 -9.67 7.93
C SER A 11 -4.95 -8.71 8.14
N TRP A 12 -4.48 -8.59 9.39
CA TRP A 12 -3.21 -7.96 9.69
C TRP A 12 -2.08 -8.98 9.50
N LEU A 13 -1.21 -8.73 8.54
CA LEU A 13 -0.07 -9.60 8.20
C LEU A 13 1.19 -9.19 8.99
N GLY A 14 1.31 -7.92 9.34
CA GLY A 14 2.37 -7.39 10.19
C GLY A 14 2.72 -5.96 9.81
N TYR A 15 3.33 -5.20 10.72
CA TYR A 15 3.67 -3.79 10.51
C TYR A 15 2.47 -2.98 9.96
N ALA A 16 2.60 -2.33 8.81
CA ALA A 16 1.53 -1.62 8.11
C ALA A 16 0.77 -2.50 7.11
N THR A 17 1.18 -3.77 6.90
CA THR A 17 0.57 -4.63 5.91
C THR A 17 -0.78 -5.18 6.38
N VAL A 18 -1.83 -4.77 5.67
CA VAL A 18 -3.21 -5.21 5.88
C VAL A 18 -3.76 -5.75 4.57
N ARG A 19 -4.38 -6.92 4.61
CA ARG A 19 -5.17 -7.50 3.52
C ARG A 19 -6.65 -7.41 3.86
N ILE A 20 -7.48 -6.91 2.96
CA ILE A 20 -8.94 -6.85 3.09
C ILE A 20 -9.55 -7.59 1.91
N GLU A 21 -10.44 -8.55 2.16
CA GLU A 21 -11.18 -9.25 1.12
C GLU A 21 -12.68 -9.00 1.25
N SER A 22 -13.31 -8.64 0.13
CA SER A 22 -14.76 -8.45 0.03
C SER A 22 -15.50 -9.80 -0.04
N PRO A 23 -16.82 -9.84 0.26
CA PRO A 23 -17.63 -11.05 0.07
C PRO A 23 -17.61 -11.60 -1.36
N ASP A 24 -17.41 -10.73 -2.35
CA ASP A 24 -17.38 -11.06 -3.78
C ASP A 24 -15.96 -11.43 -4.27
N GLY A 25 -14.97 -11.38 -3.37
CA GLY A 25 -13.61 -11.85 -3.60
C GLY A 25 -12.62 -10.79 -4.03
N PHE A 26 -12.96 -9.50 -4.00
CA PHE A 26 -12.03 -8.42 -4.31
C PHE A 26 -11.06 -8.19 -3.14
N VAL A 27 -9.76 -8.19 -3.41
CA VAL A 27 -8.71 -8.14 -2.40
C VAL A 27 -7.90 -6.85 -2.50
N VAL A 28 -7.84 -6.14 -1.37
CA VAL A 28 -7.02 -4.93 -1.20
C VAL A 28 -5.85 -5.24 -0.27
N TYR A 29 -4.64 -4.81 -0.64
CA TYR A 29 -3.49 -4.75 0.26
C TYR A 29 -3.08 -3.30 0.51
N PHE A 30 -2.86 -2.97 1.78
CA PHE A 30 -2.20 -1.73 2.19
C PHE A 30 -0.74 -2.03 2.51
N ASP A 31 0.17 -1.21 2.02
CA ASP A 31 1.59 -1.15 2.41
C ASP A 31 2.23 -2.55 2.58
N PRO A 32 2.24 -3.39 1.51
CA PRO A 32 2.76 -4.74 1.62
C PRO A 32 4.26 -4.76 1.92
N GLY A 33 4.67 -5.63 2.84
CA GLY A 33 6.05 -5.98 3.09
C GLY A 33 6.71 -5.21 4.24
N ARG A 34 7.99 -4.90 4.04
CA ARG A 34 8.95 -4.42 5.05
C ARG A 34 9.27 -5.44 6.13
N TYR A 35 10.48 -5.37 6.66
CA TYR A 35 10.91 -6.07 7.89
C TYR A 35 10.59 -7.59 7.94
N GLY A 36 10.57 -8.27 6.79
CA GLY A 36 10.27 -9.70 6.69
C GLY A 36 8.80 -10.08 6.94
N VAL A 37 7.87 -9.11 6.91
CA VAL A 37 6.43 -9.35 7.14
C VAL A 37 5.84 -10.37 6.16
N LEU A 38 6.34 -10.38 4.92
CA LEU A 38 5.89 -11.26 3.84
C LEU A 38 6.92 -12.33 3.48
N ASP A 39 7.89 -12.62 4.36
CA ASP A 39 8.83 -13.72 4.14
C ASP A 39 8.04 -15.03 3.94
N ASP A 40 8.35 -15.74 2.85
CA ASP A 40 7.65 -16.96 2.41
C ASP A 40 6.14 -16.79 2.14
N TYR A 41 5.66 -15.56 1.90
CA TYR A 41 4.28 -15.25 1.56
C TYR A 41 4.14 -14.79 0.09
N TYR A 42 3.38 -15.55 -0.70
CA TYR A 42 3.20 -15.29 -2.14
C TYR A 42 1.74 -15.53 -2.56
N ALA A 43 0.83 -14.72 -2.05
CA ALA A 43 -0.60 -14.92 -2.27
C ALA A 43 -1.02 -14.62 -3.71
N ARG A 44 -0.46 -13.56 -4.32
CA ARG A 44 -0.77 -13.13 -5.70
C ARG A 44 -2.27 -13.07 -6.00
N ASP A 45 -3.02 -12.52 -5.05
CA ASP A 45 -4.47 -12.42 -5.08
C ASP A 45 -4.96 -10.98 -4.94
N GLY A 46 -4.06 -10.00 -4.81
CA GLY A 46 -4.40 -8.60 -4.60
C GLY A 46 -4.82 -7.93 -5.90
N ASP A 47 -6.10 -7.55 -6.00
CA ASP A 47 -6.64 -6.74 -7.10
C ASP A 47 -6.22 -5.26 -7.00
N LEU A 48 -6.10 -4.76 -5.77
CA LEU A 48 -5.74 -3.38 -5.48
C LEU A 48 -4.64 -3.30 -4.42
N ILE A 49 -3.55 -2.61 -4.74
CA ILE A 49 -2.45 -2.34 -3.82
C ILE A 49 -2.39 -0.84 -3.53
N LEU A 50 -2.43 -0.48 -2.25
CA LEU A 50 -2.39 0.90 -1.77
C LEU A 50 -1.07 1.16 -1.06
N VAL A 51 -0.34 2.19 -1.50
CA VAL A 51 0.94 2.60 -0.90
C VAL A 51 0.83 4.02 -0.35
N THR A 52 1.07 4.15 0.96
CA THR A 52 0.89 5.43 1.66
C THR A 52 2.08 6.37 1.52
N HIS A 53 3.32 5.90 1.72
CA HIS A 53 4.52 6.72 1.59
C HIS A 53 5.82 5.90 1.50
N ASN A 54 6.94 6.58 1.24
CA ASN A 54 8.27 5.99 0.99
C ASN A 54 8.74 4.93 1.98
N HIS A 55 8.42 5.09 3.27
CA HIS A 55 8.91 4.16 4.29
C HIS A 55 8.25 2.77 4.18
N HIS A 56 7.04 2.71 3.62
CA HIS A 56 6.31 1.46 3.40
C HIS A 56 6.52 0.88 2.00
N TYR A 57 6.82 1.71 1.00
CA TYR A 57 7.02 1.25 -0.37
C TYR A 57 8.11 0.19 -0.49
N ASP A 58 7.80 -0.89 -1.21
CA ASP A 58 8.65 -2.05 -1.45
C ASP A 58 8.16 -2.81 -2.70
N SER A 59 8.88 -2.70 -3.82
CA SER A 59 8.42 -3.25 -5.10
C SER A 59 8.34 -4.78 -5.12
N ASP A 60 9.24 -5.45 -4.39
CA ASP A 60 9.27 -6.92 -4.32
C ASP A 60 8.08 -7.43 -3.51
N ALA A 61 7.70 -6.70 -2.45
CA ALA A 61 6.53 -7.03 -1.65
C ALA A 61 5.22 -6.81 -2.41
N ILE A 62 5.15 -5.79 -3.28
CA ILE A 62 4.02 -5.62 -4.21
C ILE A 62 3.91 -6.84 -5.13
N GLU A 63 5.03 -7.30 -5.74
CA GLU A 63 5.04 -8.48 -6.61
C GLU A 63 4.61 -9.78 -5.90
N GLN A 64 4.87 -9.88 -4.60
CA GLN A 64 4.49 -11.05 -3.80
C GLN A 64 2.96 -11.21 -3.66
N VAL A 65 2.22 -10.09 -3.63
CA VAL A 65 0.79 -10.09 -3.31
C VAL A 65 -0.11 -9.69 -4.47
N ALA A 66 0.37 -8.88 -5.41
CA ALA A 66 -0.41 -8.40 -6.54
C ALA A 66 -0.77 -9.54 -7.51
N ASP A 67 -2.03 -9.56 -7.93
CA ASP A 67 -2.44 -10.33 -9.10
C ASP A 67 -1.83 -9.73 -10.39
N ALA A 68 -1.81 -10.49 -11.48
CA ALA A 68 -1.27 -10.05 -12.77
C ALA A 68 -1.99 -8.81 -13.33
N ASP A 69 -3.29 -8.66 -13.06
CA ASP A 69 -4.11 -7.53 -13.53
C ASP A 69 -4.33 -6.46 -12.43
N ALA A 70 -3.53 -6.47 -11.36
CA ALA A 70 -3.70 -5.55 -10.24
C ALA A 70 -3.51 -4.07 -10.61
N THR A 71 -4.17 -3.20 -9.83
CA THR A 71 -3.91 -1.76 -9.83
C THR A 71 -3.12 -1.36 -8.59
N VAL A 72 -2.03 -0.61 -8.77
CA VAL A 72 -1.22 -0.03 -7.69
C VAL A 72 -1.53 1.46 -7.59
N VAL A 73 -2.17 1.87 -6.51
CA VAL A 73 -2.40 3.28 -6.19
C VAL A 73 -1.37 3.73 -5.15
N ALA A 74 -0.56 4.72 -5.50
CA ALA A 74 0.47 5.25 -4.62
C ALA A 74 0.28 6.76 -4.41
N PHE A 75 0.51 7.23 -3.20
CA PHE A 75 0.64 8.66 -2.94
C PHE A 75 1.75 9.27 -3.83
N GLU A 76 1.53 10.48 -4.34
CA GLU A 76 2.47 11.14 -5.25
C GLU A 76 3.84 11.40 -4.62
N GLY A 77 3.91 11.51 -3.29
CA GLY A 77 5.16 11.62 -2.54
C GLY A 77 6.01 10.34 -2.51
N VAL A 78 5.55 9.22 -3.07
CA VAL A 78 6.35 7.99 -3.18
C VAL A 78 7.37 8.14 -4.32
N ASP A 79 8.64 8.26 -3.97
CA ASP A 79 9.75 8.45 -4.90
C ASP A 79 10.91 7.48 -4.60
N ALA A 80 11.08 6.49 -5.49
CA ALA A 80 12.15 5.51 -5.44
C ALA A 80 13.55 6.12 -5.38
N ALA A 81 13.78 7.30 -5.99
CA ALA A 81 15.07 7.97 -5.96
C ALA A 81 15.47 8.48 -4.56
N THR A 82 14.51 8.60 -3.65
CA THR A 82 14.74 9.04 -2.26
C THR A 82 14.71 7.89 -1.25
N ILE A 83 14.49 6.67 -1.72
CA ILE A 83 14.47 5.46 -0.91
C ILE A 83 15.87 4.84 -0.90
N ASP A 84 16.38 4.50 0.28
CA ASP A 84 17.71 3.94 0.52
C ASP A 84 17.82 2.43 0.24
N ARG A 85 16.86 1.89 -0.51
CA ARG A 85 16.69 0.48 -0.84
C ARG A 85 16.56 0.33 -2.35
N ASP A 86 16.92 -0.83 -2.86
CA ASP A 86 16.74 -1.17 -4.28
C ASP A 86 15.26 -1.45 -4.53
N VAL A 87 14.54 -0.46 -5.04
CA VAL A 87 13.12 -0.56 -5.36
C VAL A 87 12.87 0.00 -6.75
N VAL A 88 11.96 -0.65 -7.49
CA VAL A 88 11.53 -0.20 -8.81
C VAL A 88 10.70 1.09 -8.66
N PRO A 89 10.85 2.11 -9.51
CA PRO A 89 9.93 3.26 -9.54
C PRO A 89 8.48 2.80 -9.75
N VAL A 90 7.50 3.48 -9.14
CA VAL A 90 6.10 3.03 -9.20
C VAL A 90 5.60 2.94 -10.65
N GLU A 91 5.95 3.92 -11.48
CA GLU A 91 5.59 3.99 -12.90
C GLU A 91 6.23 2.88 -13.77
N ASP A 92 7.28 2.23 -13.27
CA ASP A 92 7.99 1.14 -13.94
C ASP A 92 7.51 -0.24 -13.48
N LEU A 93 6.58 -0.30 -12.51
CA LEU A 93 5.96 -1.56 -12.09
C LEU A 93 5.18 -2.20 -13.26
N PRO A 94 5.12 -3.54 -13.33
CA PRO A 94 4.44 -4.25 -14.42
C PRO A 94 2.91 -4.27 -14.29
N TYR A 95 2.32 -3.31 -13.58
CA TYR A 95 0.90 -3.22 -13.22
C TYR A 95 0.28 -1.91 -13.72
N GLU A 96 -1.05 -1.79 -13.66
CA GLU A 96 -1.67 -0.47 -13.78
C GLU A 96 -1.28 0.37 -12.57
N THR A 97 -0.76 1.59 -12.78
CA THR A 97 -0.30 2.46 -11.69
C THR A 97 -1.02 3.79 -11.69
N VAL A 98 -1.44 4.23 -10.52
CA VAL A 98 -2.16 5.49 -10.31
C VAL A 98 -1.47 6.28 -9.20
N ARG A 99 -1.20 7.56 -9.46
CA ARG A 99 -0.71 8.51 -8.46
C ARG A 99 -1.87 9.34 -7.91
N VAL A 100 -1.92 9.51 -6.59
CA VAL A 100 -2.93 10.33 -5.91
C VAL A 100 -2.28 11.42 -5.08
N ASP A 101 -2.91 12.59 -5.02
CA ASP A 101 -2.54 13.68 -4.12
C ASP A 101 -3.16 13.47 -2.72
N GLU A 102 -3.20 14.51 -1.88
CA GLU A 102 -3.71 14.43 -0.50
C GLU A 102 -5.25 14.44 -0.38
N GLU A 103 -5.99 14.70 -1.46
CA GLU A 103 -7.45 14.90 -1.43
C GLU A 103 -8.20 14.15 -2.57
N ALA A 104 -7.54 13.18 -3.19
CA ALA A 104 -8.08 12.43 -4.31
C ALA A 104 -9.26 11.53 -3.91
N HIS A 105 -10.18 11.34 -4.86
CA HIS A 105 -11.20 10.30 -4.84
C HIS A 105 -11.22 9.60 -6.20
N LEU A 106 -11.12 8.28 -6.18
CA LEU A 106 -11.20 7.42 -7.36
C LEU A 106 -11.89 6.10 -7.02
N THR A 107 -12.38 5.42 -8.05
CA THR A 107 -12.94 4.07 -7.92
C THR A 107 -12.03 3.10 -8.66
N VAL A 108 -11.65 2.00 -8.00
CA VAL A 108 -10.90 0.89 -8.59
C VAL A 108 -11.69 -0.39 -8.38
N GLY A 109 -12.09 -1.03 -9.48
CA GLY A 109 -13.00 -2.18 -9.43
C GLY A 109 -14.30 -1.81 -8.72
N GLU A 110 -14.57 -2.46 -7.58
CA GLU A 110 -15.75 -2.21 -6.74
C GLU A 110 -15.47 -1.33 -5.50
N VAL A 111 -14.24 -0.84 -5.34
CA VAL A 111 -13.82 -0.06 -4.16
C VAL A 111 -13.63 1.41 -4.52
N ASP A 112 -14.22 2.29 -3.72
CA ASP A 112 -13.87 3.70 -3.71
C ASP A 112 -12.68 3.95 -2.76
N VAL A 113 -11.71 4.72 -3.25
CA VAL A 113 -10.48 5.09 -2.52
C VAL A 113 -10.48 6.60 -2.35
N TRP A 114 -10.23 7.04 -1.11
CA TRP A 114 -9.95 8.43 -0.79
C TRP A 114 -8.56 8.55 -0.18
N SER A 115 -7.76 9.48 -0.67
CA SER A 115 -6.57 9.92 0.04
C SER A 115 -6.93 11.04 1.01
N LEU A 116 -6.14 11.11 2.09
CA LEU A 116 -6.25 12.14 3.11
C LEU A 116 -4.84 12.62 3.45
N PRO A 117 -4.66 13.90 3.80
CA PRO A 117 -3.36 14.38 4.23
C PRO A 117 -2.95 13.68 5.53
N ALA A 118 -1.68 13.29 5.61
CA ALA A 118 -1.09 12.63 6.76
C ALA A 118 0.10 13.45 7.27
N PHE A 119 0.07 13.82 8.55
CA PHE A 119 1.10 14.64 9.16
C PHE A 119 1.73 13.92 10.34
N ASN A 120 3.04 14.12 10.51
CA ASN A 120 3.70 13.78 11.76
C ASN A 120 3.21 14.71 12.88
N ASP A 121 3.20 14.19 14.10
CA ASP A 121 3.02 15.03 15.28
C ASP A 121 4.19 16.04 15.35
N PRO A 122 3.93 17.36 15.37
CA PRO A 122 4.97 18.40 15.41
C PRO A 122 5.76 18.42 16.73
N ASP A 123 5.31 17.72 17.76
CA ASP A 123 6.06 17.48 18.99
C ASP A 123 6.53 16.02 19.09
N GLY A 124 6.37 15.25 18.01
CA GLY A 124 6.61 13.81 17.95
C GLY A 124 8.08 13.42 17.69
N PRO A 125 8.44 12.16 17.98
CA PRO A 125 9.81 11.66 17.81
C PRO A 125 10.19 11.35 16.35
N HIS A 126 9.27 11.56 15.40
CA HIS A 126 9.42 11.14 14.00
C HIS A 126 9.60 12.31 13.03
N LEU A 127 9.96 13.49 13.56
CA LEU A 127 10.32 14.65 12.76
C LEU A 127 11.75 14.54 12.23
N ARG A 128 11.95 14.98 11.00
CA ARG A 128 13.26 15.24 10.39
C ARG A 128 13.65 16.70 10.65
N ASP A 129 14.94 16.99 10.56
CA ASP A 129 15.44 18.36 10.65
C ASP A 129 14.77 19.23 9.56
N GLY A 130 13.92 20.17 9.97
CA GLY A 130 13.17 21.06 9.08
C GLY A 130 11.67 20.85 9.01
N ASP A 131 11.11 19.87 9.72
CA ASP A 131 9.66 19.58 9.74
C ASP A 131 8.81 20.57 10.59
N VAL A 132 9.21 21.85 10.71
CA VAL A 132 8.47 22.91 11.45
C VAL A 132 8.25 24.18 10.64
#